data_AF-A0A2U3RB50-F1
#
_entry.id   AF-A0A2U3RB50-F1
#
_cell.length_a   1.000
_cell.length_b   1.000
_cell.length_c   1.000
_cell.angle_alpha   90.00
_cell.angle_beta   90.00
_cell.angle_gamma   90.00
#
_symmetry.space_group_name_H-M   'P 1'
#
loop_
_entity.id
_entity.type
_entity.pdbx_description
1 polymer ?
#
loop_
_entity_poly.entity_id
_entity_poly.type
_entity_poly.pdbx_seq_one_letter_code
_entity_poly.pdbx_strand_id
1 'polypeptide(L)'
;MTIGVFPDLSIKEARKIARELKRLMAKGIDPREVKRQQQMEENEKRIKERERKANNITFKELCYKYIEEYAKIYIIHILYTGREKLQEYIIMGNRYF
;
A
#
# COMPACT_ATOMS: atom_id res chain seq x y z
N MET A 1 21.86 27.17 18.33
CA MET A 1 21.19 26.35 17.29
C MET A 1 22.17 26.21 16.14
N THR A 2 22.60 24.99 15.84
CA THR A 2 23.56 24.71 14.77
C THR A 2 22.81 24.58 13.45
N ILE A 3 23.24 25.33 12.42
CA ILE A 3 22.55 25.40 11.12
C ILE A 3 23.01 24.27 10.19
N GLY A 4 24.29 23.92 10.25
CA GLY A 4 24.95 22.87 9.47
C GLY A 4 26.47 22.96 9.62
N VAL A 5 27.20 22.07 8.94
CA VAL A 5 28.67 22.02 8.91
C VAL A 5 29.12 22.24 7.47
N PHE A 6 30.18 23.03 7.28
CA PHE A 6 30.80 23.19 5.95
C PHE A 6 31.72 21.99 5.69
N PRO A 7 31.76 21.42 4.46
CA PRO A 7 31.20 21.91 3.20
C PRO A 7 29.79 21.41 2.87
N ASP A 8 29.17 20.57 3.70
CA ASP A 8 27.84 19.98 3.46
C ASP A 8 26.75 21.05 3.29
N LEU A 9 26.95 22.23 3.88
CA LEU A 9 26.10 23.39 3.69
C LEU A 9 26.92 24.58 3.19
N SER A 10 26.53 25.18 2.07
CA SER A 10 27.20 26.36 1.55
C SER A 10 26.92 27.59 2.43
N ILE A 11 27.82 28.57 2.39
CA ILE A 11 27.66 29.84 3.13
C ILE A 11 26.38 30.57 2.70
N LYS A 12 26.01 30.49 1.41
CA LYS A 12 24.79 31.11 0.86
C LYS A 12 23.53 30.48 1.47
N GLU A 13 23.51 29.16 1.60
CA GLU A 13 22.40 28.42 2.18
C GLU A 13 22.31 28.64 3.69
N ALA A 14 23.45 28.62 4.38
CA ALA A 14 23.52 28.94 5.80
C ALA A 14 22.93 30.33 6.11
N ARG A 15 23.25 31.34 5.30
CA ARG A 15 22.64 32.68 5.42
C ARG A 15 21.14 32.69 5.14
N LYS A 16 20.66 31.87 4.21
CA LYS A 16 19.22 31.74 3.92
C LYS A 16 18.49 31.15 5.13
N ILE A 17 18.99 30.03 5.67
CA ILE A 17 18.41 29.37 6.84
C ILE A 17 18.45 30.30 8.06
N ALA A 18 19.56 31.02 8.28
CA ALA A 18 19.65 31.99 9.38
C ALA A 18 18.59 33.09 9.30
N ARG A 19 18.25 33.58 8.10
CA ARG A 19 17.19 34.59 7.91
C ARG A 19 15.80 34.01 8.18
N GLU A 20 15.54 32.78 7.73
CA GLU A 20 14.28 32.09 8.02
C GLU A 20 14.10 31.83 9.51
N LEU A 21 15.14 31.37 10.20
CA LEU A 21 15.12 31.20 11.66
C LEU A 21 14.79 32.51 12.38
N LYS A 22 15.45 33.61 12.01
CA LYS A 22 15.14 34.93 12.57
C LYS A 22 13.70 35.35 12.31
N ARG A 23 13.18 35.08 11.11
CA ARG A 23 11.77 35.39 10.75
C ARG A 23 10.78 34.56 11.56
N LEU A 24 11.05 33.28 11.80
CA LEU A 24 10.21 32.41 12.62
C LEU A 24 10.18 32.87 14.08
N MET A 25 11.35 33.19 14.63
CA MET A 25 11.47 33.72 15.99
C MET A 25 10.77 35.08 16.13
N ALA A 26 10.86 35.96 15.12
CA ALA A 26 10.15 37.25 15.12
C ALA A 26 8.62 37.09 15.08
N LYS A 27 8.11 35.97 14.56
CA LYS A 27 6.69 35.61 14.61
C LYS A 27 6.29 34.90 15.91
N GLY A 28 7.23 34.69 16.85
CA GLY A 28 7.00 33.95 18.09
C GLY A 28 6.91 32.43 17.91
N ILE A 29 7.29 31.90 16.74
CA ILE A 29 7.20 30.46 16.44
C ILE A 29 8.55 29.81 16.75
N ASP A 30 8.55 28.72 17.54
CA ASP A 30 9.77 27.95 17.79
C ASP A 30 10.19 27.22 16.51
N PRO A 31 11.40 27.48 15.97
CA PRO A 31 11.91 26.76 14.80
C PRO A 31 11.99 25.24 14.98
N ARG A 32 12.07 24.74 16.21
CA ARG A 32 12.07 23.30 16.51
C ARG A 32 10.72 22.66 16.20
N GLU A 33 9.63 23.36 16.44
CA GLU A 33 8.29 22.86 16.12
C GLU A 33 8.09 22.74 14.62
N VAL A 34 8.54 23.74 13.85
CA VAL A 34 8.49 23.71 12.39
C VAL A 34 9.29 22.53 11.84
N LYS A 35 10.49 22.28 12.37
CA LYS A 35 11.29 21.11 12.00
C LYS A 35 10.60 19.78 12.34
N ARG A 36 9.96 19.68 13.51
CA ARG A 36 9.19 18.49 13.89
C ARG A 36 8.03 18.24 12.93
N GLN A 37 7.27 19.28 12.58
CA GLN A 37 6.17 19.19 11.63
C GLN A 37 6.65 18.72 10.26
N GLN A 38 7.75 19.27 9.76
CA GLN A 38 8.35 18.83 8.48
C GLN A 38 8.76 17.35 8.52
N GLN A 39 9.38 16.90 9.61
CA GLN A 39 9.76 15.49 9.77
C GLN A 39 8.54 14.56 9.84
N MET A 40 7.47 14.98 10.51
CA MET A 40 6.22 14.23 10.57
C MET A 40 5.59 14.09 9.18
N GLU A 41 5.56 15.17 8.40
CA GLU A 41 5.00 15.18 7.05
C GLU A 41 5.81 14.30 6.08
N GLU A 42 7.15 14.35 6.14
CA GLU A 42 8.02 13.47 5.36
C GLU A 42 7.83 12.01 5.74
N ASN A 43 7.72 11.70 7.04
CA ASN A 43 7.47 10.34 7.50
C ASN A 43 6.10 9.83 7.05
N GLU A 44 5.05 10.66 7.09
CA GLU A 44 3.73 10.30 6.60
C GLU A 44 3.75 9.99 5.09
N LYS A 45 4.46 10.80 4.30
CA LYS A 45 4.67 10.54 2.86
C LYS A 45 5.37 9.20 2.63
N ARG A 46 6.42 8.91 3.39
CA ARG A 46 7.16 7.64 3.31
C ARG A 46 6.30 6.44 3.68
N ILE A 47 5.43 6.56 4.69
CA ILE A 47 4.51 5.50 5.10
C ILE A 47 3.49 5.24 3.98
N LYS A 48 2.83 6.29 3.47
CA LYS A 48 1.86 6.17 2.36
C LYS A 48 2.48 5.56 1.11
N GLU A 49 3.73 5.89 0.79
CA GLU A 49 4.44 5.30 -0.35
C GLU A 49 4.72 3.81 -0.13
N ARG A 50 5.10 3.41 1.09
CA ARG A 50 5.28 2.00 1.45
C ARG A 50 3.97 1.23 1.37
N GLU A 51 2.87 1.79 1.88
CA GLU A 51 1.53 1.20 1.77
C GLU A 51 1.11 1.02 0.31
N ARG A 52 1.33 2.02 -0.54
CA ARG A 52 1.08 1.91 -1.99
C ARG A 52 1.91 0.81 -2.64
N LYS A 53 3.19 0.68 -2.28
CA LYS A 53 4.05 -0.39 -2.79
C LYS A 53 3.62 -1.78 -2.31
N ALA A 54 3.17 -1.89 -1.06
CA ALA A 54 2.63 -3.15 -0.52
C ALA A 54 1.28 -3.53 -1.15
N ASN A 55 0.44 -2.53 -1.45
CA ASN A 55 -0.86 -2.72 -2.08
C ASN A 55 -0.80 -2.87 -3.60
N ASN A 56 0.34 -2.54 -4.23
CA ASN A 56 0.59 -2.86 -5.62
C ASN A 56 0.81 -4.35 -5.75
N ILE A 57 -0.29 -5.09 -5.90
CA ILE A 57 -0.24 -6.48 -6.35
C ILE A 57 0.50 -6.51 -7.68
N THR A 58 1.50 -7.39 -7.79
CA THR A 58 2.20 -7.54 -9.06
C THR A 58 1.26 -8.14 -10.10
N PHE A 59 1.44 -7.80 -11.39
CA PHE A 59 0.64 -8.40 -12.47
C PHE A 59 0.62 -9.93 -12.40
N LYS A 60 1.76 -10.53 -12.02
CA LYS A 60 1.91 -11.97 -11.80
C LYS A 60 0.98 -12.51 -10.70
N GLU A 61 0.94 -11.87 -9.53
CA GLU A 61 0.06 -12.26 -8.42
C GLU A 61 -1.41 -12.04 -8.75
N LEU A 62 -1.73 -10.98 -9.50
CA LEU A 62 -3.08 -10.74 -9.99
C LEU A 62 -3.54 -11.85 -10.94
N CYS A 63 -2.69 -12.26 -11.88
CA CYS A 63 -2.97 -13.39 -12.78
C CYS A 63 -3.17 -14.69 -12.00
N TYR A 64 -2.34 -14.99 -11.01
CA TYR A 64 -2.52 -16.22 -10.21
C TYR A 64 -3.82 -16.20 -9.40
N LYS A 65 -4.17 -15.09 -8.75
CA LYS A 65 -5.45 -14.96 -8.05
C LYS A 65 -6.64 -15.18 -8.99
N TYR A 66 -6.61 -14.57 -10.19
CA TYR A 66 -7.66 -14.75 -11.18
C TYR A 66 -7.79 -16.22 -11.62
N ILE A 67 -6.67 -16.89 -11.91
CA ILE A 67 -6.66 -18.31 -12.29
C ILE A 67 -7.21 -19.18 -11.16
N GLU A 68 -6.81 -18.95 -9.91
CA GLU A 68 -7.32 -19.70 -8.76
C GLU A 68 -8.82 -19.53 -8.55
N GLU A 69 -9.35 -18.31 -8.66
CA GLU A 69 -10.79 -18.07 -8.54
C GLU A 69 -11.56 -18.76 -9.67
N TYR A 70 -11.07 -18.69 -10.90
CA TYR A 70 -11.69 -19.37 -12.04
C TYR A 70 -11.65 -20.90 -11.89
N ALA A 71 -10.53 -21.45 -11.43
CA ALA A 71 -10.39 -22.88 -11.21
C ALA A 71 -11.38 -23.39 -10.14
N LYS A 72 -11.60 -22.61 -9.07
CA LYS A 72 -12.60 -22.95 -8.04
C LYS A 72 -14.01 -23.02 -8.62
N ILE A 73 -14.42 -22.00 -9.39
CA ILE A 73 -15.74 -21.97 -10.03
C ILE A 73 -15.91 -23.17 -10.97
N TYR A 74 -14.89 -23.48 -11.76
CA TYR A 74 -14.92 -24.59 -12.70
C TYR A 74 -15.02 -25.96 -12.01
N ILE A 75 -14.23 -26.19 -10.95
CA ILE A 75 -14.31 -27.43 -10.15
C ILE A 75 -15.69 -27.58 -9.53
N ILE A 76 -16.22 -26.50 -8.95
CA ILE A 76 -17.55 -26.48 -8.35
C ILE A 76 -18.61 -26.86 -9.40
N HIS A 77 -18.55 -26.25 -10.59
CA HIS A 77 -19.48 -26.55 -11.68
C HIS A 77 -19.45 -28.04 -12.08
N ILE A 78 -18.26 -28.61 -12.30
CA ILE A 78 -18.10 -30.03 -12.63
C ILE A 78 -18.71 -30.92 -11.53
N LEU A 79 -18.45 -30.63 -10.26
CA LEU A 79 -18.96 -31.42 -9.14
C LEU A 79 -20.49 -31.39 -9.07
N TYR A 80 -21.10 -30.22 -9.29
CA TYR A 80 -22.56 -30.11 -9.32
C TYR A 80 -23.17 -30.88 -10.49
N THR A 81 -22.66 -30.68 -11.71
CA THR A 81 -23.18 -31.38 -12.91
C THR A 81 -22.97 -32.88 -12.83
N GLY A 82 -21.85 -33.34 -12.26
CA GLY A 82 -21.61 -34.77 -12.02
C GLY A 82 -22.58 -35.38 -11.00
N ARG A 83 -22.89 -34.63 -9.93
CA ARG A 83 -23.83 -35.06 -8.89
C ARG A 83 -25.27 -35.18 -9.40
N GLU A 84 -25.72 -34.23 -10.22
CA GLU A 84 -27.06 -34.28 -10.84
C GLU A 84 -27.23 -35.51 -11.72
N LYS A 85 -26.26 -35.79 -12.60
CA LYS A 85 -26.29 -36.99 -13.46
C LYS A 85 -26.34 -38.28 -12.64
N LEU A 86 -25.57 -38.38 -11.55
CA LEU A 86 -25.61 -39.55 -10.68
C LEU A 86 -26.98 -39.72 -10.00
N GLN A 87 -27.62 -38.64 -9.57
CA GLN A 87 -28.97 -38.69 -9.02
C GLN A 87 -29.99 -39.16 -10.05
N GLU A 88 -29.93 -38.69 -11.30
CA GLU A 88 -30.80 -39.17 -12.38
C GLU A 88 -30.64 -40.68 -12.64
N TYR A 89 -29.41 -41.19 -12.68
CA TYR A 89 -29.16 -42.63 -12.84
C TYR A 89 -29.70 -43.46 -11.67
N ILE A 90 -29.55 -42.99 -10.43
CA ILE A 90 -30.09 -43.68 -9.25
C ILE A 90 -31.63 -43.69 -9.27
N ILE A 91 -32.25 -42.56 -9.62
CA ILE A 91 -33.71 -42.45 -9.72
C ILE A 91 -34.23 -43.35 -10.84
N MET A 92 -33.58 -43.39 -12.01
CA MET A 92 -33.96 -44.30 -13.09
C MET A 92 -33.78 -45.76 -12.68
N GLY A 93 -32.64 -46.12 -12.08
CA GLY A 93 -32.37 -47.48 -11.60
C GLY A 93 -33.43 -47.98 -10.62
N ASN A 94 -33.82 -47.16 -9.64
CA ASN A 94 -34.85 -47.50 -8.66
C ASN A 94 -36.29 -47.47 -9.22
N ARG A 95 -36.51 -47.01 -10.46
CA ARG A 95 -37.83 -47.00 -11.11
C ARG A 95 -38.09 -48.26 -11.94
N TYR A 96 -37.03 -49.00 -12.26
CA TYR A 96 -37.08 -50.22 -13.08
C TYR A 96 -36.82 -51.51 -12.27
N PHE A 97 -36.67 -51.40 -10.94
CA PHE A 97 -36.63 -52.49 -9.95
C PHE A 97 -37.66 -52.23 -8.86
#